data_AF-A0A0L6WID3-F1
#
_entry.id   AF-A0A0L6WID3-F1
#
_cell.length_a   1.000
_cell.length_b   1.000
_cell.length_c   1.000
_cell.angle_alpha   90.00
_cell.angle_beta   90.00
_cell.angle_gamma   90.00
#
_symmetry.space_group_name_H-M   'P 1'
#
loop_
_entity.id
_entity.type
_entity.pdbx_description
1 polymer ?
#
loop_
_entity_poly.entity_id
_entity_poly.type
_entity_poly.pdbx_seq_one_letter_code
_entity_poly.pdbx_strand_id
1 'polypeptide(L)'
;MTYRTEAPVPTDIITYRLNSKLVFVRPADDYEQALDYAQKEFPDELAELDRSRISFYINAKMNGDRLQSVRISASAWPAAVSRLLRGEVIDVCVYTPPTVRHSDSKDVAPPQYLEVPQLYHSTSVPSSPRRRSPSPSCSVHSEKTKRSWFPRLSQ
;
A
#
# COMPACT_ATOMS: atom_id res chain seq x y z
N MET A 1 44.84 19.23 3.17
CA MET A 1 43.41 19.37 3.54
C MET A 1 42.90 17.99 3.90
N THR A 2 42.82 17.68 5.19
CA THR A 2 42.37 16.39 5.70
C THR A 2 40.86 16.49 5.90
N TYR A 3 40.09 15.85 5.02
CA TYR A 3 38.65 15.72 5.18
C TYR A 3 38.42 14.81 6.39
N ARG A 4 37.93 15.36 7.51
CA ARG A 4 37.37 14.53 8.59
C ARG A 4 36.13 13.86 8.00
N THR A 5 36.28 12.62 7.55
CA THR A 5 35.16 11.70 7.38
C THR A 5 34.69 11.36 8.79
N GLU A 6 33.77 12.16 9.34
CA GLU A 6 33.09 11.77 10.57
C GLU A 6 32.26 10.54 10.24
N ALA A 7 32.58 9.43 10.90
CA ALA A 7 31.82 8.19 10.75
C ALA A 7 30.35 8.48 11.07
N PRO A 8 29.39 7.95 10.30
CA PRO A 8 27.97 8.15 10.59
C PRO A 8 27.68 7.68 12.02
N VAL A 9 27.26 8.62 12.87
CA VAL A 9 26.87 8.32 14.25
C VAL A 9 25.69 7.36 14.18
N PRO A 10 25.76 6.18 14.85
CA PRO A 10 24.67 5.23 14.86
C PRO A 10 23.38 5.88 15.35
N THR A 11 22.25 5.51 14.75
CA THR A 11 20.94 5.89 15.24
C THR A 11 20.62 5.15 16.52
N ASP A 12 21.03 5.70 17.66
CA ASP A 12 20.78 5.04 18.94
C ASP A 12 19.36 5.30 19.48
N ILE A 13 18.68 6.31 18.95
CA ILE A 13 17.36 6.76 19.41
C ILE A 13 16.54 7.30 18.23
N ILE A 14 15.30 6.83 18.14
CA ILE A 14 14.28 7.29 17.18
C ILE A 14 13.01 7.67 17.95
N THR A 15 12.08 8.32 17.27
CA THR A 15 10.82 8.76 17.89
C THR A 15 9.65 8.10 17.18
N TYR A 16 8.75 7.45 17.91
CA TYR A 16 7.46 7.02 17.37
C TYR A 16 6.41 8.10 17.59
N ARG A 17 5.59 8.34 16.56
CA ARG A 17 4.45 9.26 16.61
C ARG A 17 3.15 8.53 16.34
N LEU A 18 2.18 8.66 17.25
CA LEU A 18 0.82 8.16 17.08
C LEU A 18 -0.17 9.18 17.63
N ASN A 19 -1.14 9.64 16.82
CA ASN A 19 -2.22 10.55 17.25
C ASN A 19 -1.77 11.76 18.11
N SER A 20 -0.63 12.36 17.77
CA SER A 20 0.03 13.49 18.47
C SER A 20 0.86 13.13 19.71
N LYS A 21 0.88 11.87 20.14
CA LYS A 21 1.82 11.38 21.14
C LYS A 21 3.16 11.05 20.49
N LEU A 22 4.25 11.41 21.16
CA LEU A 22 5.62 11.15 20.72
C LEU A 22 6.34 10.38 21.82
N VAL A 23 7.00 9.28 21.46
CA VAL A 23 7.77 8.46 22.40
C VAL A 23 9.14 8.17 21.81
N PHE A 24 10.19 8.43 22.60
CA PHE A 24 11.54 8.05 22.24
C PHE A 24 11.73 6.56 22.49
N VAL A 25 12.16 5.85 21.45
CA VAL A 25 12.42 4.42 21.49
C VAL A 25 13.78 4.11 20.88
N ARG A 26 14.36 3.01 21.35
CA ARG A 26 15.51 2.42 20.67
C ARG A 26 15.03 1.87 19.32
N PRO A 27 15.77 2.11 18.23
CA PRO A 27 15.43 1.49 16.96
C PRO A 27 15.46 -0.04 17.08
N ALA A 28 14.40 -0.67 16.60
CA ALA A 28 14.28 -2.11 16.55
C ALA A 28 15.14 -2.68 15.42
N ASP A 29 15.73 -3.85 15.66
CA ASP A 29 16.54 -4.57 14.67
C ASP A 29 15.65 -5.10 13.53
N ASP A 30 14.43 -5.54 13.89
CA ASP A 30 13.45 -6.13 12.98
C ASP A 30 12.08 -5.44 13.08
N TYR A 31 11.28 -5.62 12.03
CA TYR A 31 9.94 -5.05 11.93
C TYR A 31 8.98 -5.57 13.01
N GLU A 32 9.04 -6.86 13.34
CA GLU A 32 8.20 -7.44 14.40
C GLU A 32 8.52 -6.87 15.78
N GLN A 33 9.81 -6.65 16.06
CA GLN A 33 10.23 -6.00 17.29
C GLN A 33 9.78 -4.53 17.34
N ALA A 34 9.75 -3.85 16.19
CA ALA A 34 9.19 -2.51 16.10
C ALA A 34 7.69 -2.47 16.45
N LEU A 35 6.94 -3.48 16.01
CA LEU A 35 5.53 -3.65 16.37
C LEU A 35 5.35 -3.88 17.87
N ASP A 36 6.18 -4.74 18.46
CA ASP A 36 6.17 -5.00 19.91
C ASP A 36 6.44 -3.70 20.70
N TYR A 37 7.41 -2.90 20.26
CA TYR A 37 7.71 -1.61 20.88
C TYR A 37 6.54 -0.63 20.72
N ALA A 38 5.94 -0.54 19.54
CA ALA A 38 4.79 0.32 19.32
C ALA A 38 3.61 -0.07 20.22
N GLN A 39 3.27 -1.37 20.31
CA GLN A 39 2.18 -1.84 21.18
C GLN A 39 2.47 -1.61 22.67
N LYS A 40 3.73 -1.78 23.09
CA LYS A 40 4.15 -1.55 24.47
C LYS A 40 4.07 -0.09 24.88
N GLU A 41 4.50 0.82 24.01
CA GLU A 41 4.56 2.26 24.30
C GLU A 41 3.22 2.98 24.06
N PHE A 42 2.34 2.42 23.22
CA PHE A 42 0.98 2.94 22.98
C PHE A 42 -0.11 1.92 23.34
N PRO A 43 -0.20 1.47 24.61
CA PRO A 43 -1.15 0.44 25.01
C PRO A 43 -2.60 0.88 24.80
N ASP A 44 -2.91 2.16 25.06
CA ASP A 44 -4.29 2.69 24.94
C ASP A 44 -4.87 2.57 23.53
N GLU A 45 -4.02 2.60 22.51
CA GLU A 45 -4.44 2.70 21.11
C GLU A 45 -4.13 1.44 20.31
N LEU A 46 -3.09 0.69 20.71
CA LEU A 46 -2.57 -0.44 19.94
C LEU A 46 -2.67 -1.79 20.64
N ALA A 47 -3.01 -1.87 21.94
CA ALA A 47 -2.98 -3.14 22.68
C ALA A 47 -3.96 -4.19 22.14
N GLU A 48 -5.15 -3.77 21.70
CA GLU A 48 -6.19 -4.66 21.17
C GLU A 48 -6.10 -4.87 19.66
N LEU A 49 -5.20 -4.15 18.98
CA LEU A 49 -5.10 -4.17 17.53
C LEU A 49 -4.19 -5.28 17.05
N ASP A 50 -4.65 -5.98 16.01
CA ASP A 50 -3.81 -6.94 15.31
C ASP A 50 -2.62 -6.25 14.63
N ARG A 51 -1.47 -6.90 14.69
CA ARG A 51 -0.19 -6.41 14.15
C ARG A 51 -0.27 -6.07 12.67
N SER A 52 -1.08 -6.83 11.92
CA SER A 52 -1.29 -6.61 10.48
C SER A 52 -1.90 -5.25 10.14
N ARG A 53 -2.55 -4.59 11.11
CA ARG A 53 -3.19 -3.28 10.95
C ARG A 53 -2.26 -2.12 11.24
N ILE A 54 -1.10 -2.37 11.84
CA ILE A 54 -0.15 -1.33 12.20
C ILE A 54 0.81 -1.15 11.02
N SER A 55 1.12 0.09 10.68
CA SER A 55 2.09 0.40 9.63
C SER A 55 2.91 1.61 10.02
N PHE A 56 4.19 1.55 9.65
CA PHE A 56 5.17 2.60 9.92
C PHE A 56 5.41 3.44 8.68
N TYR A 57 5.53 4.74 8.88
CA TYR A 57 5.76 5.71 7.83
C TYR A 57 6.87 6.68 8.24
N ILE A 58 7.57 7.23 7.26
CA ILE A 58 8.54 8.32 7.45
C ILE A 58 8.22 9.46 6.50
N ASN A 59 8.56 10.68 6.89
CA ASN A 59 8.38 11.85 6.05
C ASN A 59 9.67 12.12 5.26
N ALA A 60 9.67 11.75 3.99
CA ALA A 60 10.80 11.97 3.09
C ALA A 60 10.56 13.21 2.22
N LYS A 61 11.59 14.04 2.01
CA LYS A 61 11.54 15.12 1.03
C LYS A 61 11.68 14.53 -0.37
N MET A 62 10.65 14.67 -1.20
CA MET A 62 10.67 14.22 -2.59
C MET A 62 10.37 15.41 -3.51
N ASN A 63 11.24 15.65 -4.49
CA ASN A 63 11.14 16.72 -5.50
C ASN A 63 10.86 18.12 -4.92
N GLY A 64 11.93 18.81 -4.50
CA GLY A 64 11.93 20.25 -4.30
C GLY A 64 11.66 20.66 -2.86
N ASP A 65 10.48 20.34 -2.30
CA ASP A 65 10.14 20.79 -0.93
C ASP A 65 8.96 20.04 -0.27
N ARG A 66 8.31 19.10 -0.97
CA ARG A 66 7.14 18.41 -0.41
C ARG A 66 7.59 17.24 0.44
N LEU A 67 7.23 17.28 1.73
CA LEU A 67 7.31 16.11 2.60
C LEU A 67 6.22 15.12 2.16
N GLN A 68 6.64 13.96 1.71
CA GLN A 68 5.76 12.85 1.41
C GLN A 68 5.91 11.78 2.49
N SER A 69 4.78 11.28 2.97
CA SER A 69 4.74 10.15 3.88
C SER A 69 4.97 8.87 3.08
N VAL A 70 6.05 8.16 3.42
CA VAL A 70 6.48 6.93 2.75
C VAL A 70 6.35 5.77 3.74
N ARG A 71 5.61 4.74 3.35
CA ARG A 71 5.43 3.52 4.16
C ARG A 71 6.72 2.69 4.16
N ILE A 72 7.14 2.24 5.34
CA ILE A 72 8.23 1.28 5.50
C ILE A 72 7.63 -0.14 5.54
N SER A 73 8.06 -1.00 4.62
CA SER A 73 7.73 -2.42 4.63
C SER A 73 8.65 -3.19 5.58
N ALA A 74 8.23 -4.37 6.03
CA ALA A 74 9.06 -5.25 6.86
C ALA A 74 10.43 -5.56 6.24
N SER A 75 10.47 -5.82 4.93
CA SER A 75 11.71 -6.09 4.20
C SER A 75 12.66 -4.88 4.09
N ALA A 76 12.10 -3.67 4.13
CA ALA A 76 12.87 -2.43 4.02
C ALA A 76 13.26 -1.88 5.40
N TRP A 77 12.77 -2.47 6.49
CA TRP A 77 12.97 -1.96 7.85
C TRP A 77 14.45 -1.77 8.21
N PRO A 78 15.35 -2.76 8.07
CA PRO A 78 16.74 -2.58 8.47
C PRO A 78 17.45 -1.51 7.63
N ALA A 79 17.12 -1.43 6.34
CA ALA A 79 17.66 -0.43 5.43
C ALA A 79 17.11 0.98 5.68
N ALA A 80 15.86 1.10 6.12
CA ALA A 80 15.25 2.36 6.48
C ALA A 80 15.83 2.89 7.78
N VAL A 81 15.85 2.06 8.83
CA VAL A 81 16.29 2.45 10.18
C VAL A 81 17.77 2.82 10.23
N SER A 82 18.62 2.11 9.48
CA SER A 82 20.06 2.42 9.37
C SER A 82 20.35 3.77 8.69
N ARG A 83 19.38 4.33 7.97
CA ARG A 83 19.50 5.62 7.27
C ARG A 83 18.83 6.77 8.01
N LEU A 84 18.06 6.47 9.06
CA LEU A 84 17.45 7.52 9.87
C LEU A 84 18.53 8.37 10.52
N LEU A 85 18.16 9.58 10.92
CA LEU A 85 18.96 10.42 11.79
C LEU A 85 18.54 10.21 13.24
N ARG A 86 19.43 10.57 14.16
CA ARG A 86 19.13 10.52 15.58
C ARG A 86 17.93 11.42 15.90
N GLY A 87 16.91 10.85 16.54
CA GLY A 87 15.66 11.56 16.89
C GLY A 87 14.67 11.71 15.73
N GLU A 88 14.92 11.08 14.58
CA GLU A 88 13.96 11.09 13.48
C GLU A 88 12.63 10.45 13.88
N VAL A 89 11.54 10.94 13.26
CA VAL A 89 10.17 10.59 13.63
C VAL A 89 9.63 9.54 12.66
N ILE A 90 9.25 8.39 13.20
CA ILE A 90 8.48 7.36 12.52
C ILE A 90 7.01 7.50 12.92
N ASP A 91 6.17 7.68 11.92
CA ASP A 91 4.72 7.75 12.06
C ASP A 91 4.13 6.35 12.14
N VAL A 92 3.48 6.06 13.26
CA VAL A 92 2.70 4.84 13.45
C VAL A 92 1.28 5.14 13.02
N CYS A 93 0.77 4.37 12.07
CA CYS A 93 -0.58 4.50 11.54
C CYS A 93 -1.32 3.17 11.68
N VAL A 94 -2.59 3.26 12.08
CA VAL A 94 -3.49 2.12 12.16
C VAL A 94 -4.40 2.10 10.94
N TYR A 95 -4.35 1.01 10.19
CA TYR A 95 -5.33 0.72 9.16
C TYR A 95 -6.61 0.20 9.81
N THR A 96 -7.64 1.03 9.81
CA THR A 96 -9.00 0.55 10.03
C THR A 96 -9.55 0.08 8.68
N PRO A 97 -9.88 -1.22 8.52
CA PRO A 97 -10.64 -1.61 7.34
C PRO A 97 -11.92 -0.77 7.33
N PRO A 98 -12.36 -0.27 6.16
CA PRO A 98 -13.64 0.39 6.09
C PRO A 98 -14.67 -0.61 6.61
N THR A 99 -15.20 -0.35 7.80
CA THR A 99 -16.44 -0.98 8.22
C THR A 99 -17.39 -0.65 7.11
N VAL A 100 -17.78 -1.65 6.32
CA VAL A 100 -18.92 -1.56 5.43
C VAL A 100 -20.01 -1.03 6.34
N ARG A 101 -20.31 0.27 6.22
CA ARG A 101 -21.40 0.86 6.96
C ARG A 101 -22.62 0.16 6.37
N HIS A 102 -23.06 -0.90 7.02
CA HIS A 102 -24.43 -1.39 6.94
C HIS A 102 -25.32 -0.34 7.62
N SER A 103 -25.25 0.90 7.15
CA SER A 103 -26.27 1.91 7.39
C SER A 103 -27.27 1.74 6.25
N ASP A 104 -28.38 1.10 6.61
CA ASP A 104 -29.69 1.20 5.96
C ASP A 104 -29.73 0.85 4.47
N SER A 105 -29.77 -0.44 4.18
CA SER A 105 -30.33 -0.94 2.91
C SER A 105 -31.25 -2.12 3.19
N LYS A 106 -32.27 -1.90 4.03
CA LYS A 106 -33.56 -2.53 3.75
C LYS A 106 -34.14 -1.76 2.56
N ASP A 107 -34.40 -2.49 1.47
CA ASP A 107 -35.23 -2.05 0.35
C ASP A 107 -34.74 -0.88 -0.52
N VAL A 108 -33.56 -1.01 -1.15
CA VAL A 108 -33.42 -0.43 -2.49
C VAL A 108 -33.66 -1.56 -3.47
N ALA A 109 -34.91 -1.68 -3.92
CA ALA A 109 -35.24 -2.50 -5.08
C ALA A 109 -34.25 -2.18 -6.21
N PRO A 110 -33.76 -3.18 -6.96
CA PRO A 110 -32.87 -2.94 -8.08
C PRO A 110 -33.49 -1.86 -8.99
N PRO A 111 -32.66 -0.98 -9.59
CA PRO A 111 -33.16 0.10 -10.42
C PRO A 111 -34.15 -0.46 -11.45
N GLN A 112 -35.40 0.00 -11.37
CA GLN A 112 -36.43 -0.43 -12.30
C GLN A 112 -36.14 0.22 -13.65
N TYR A 113 -35.52 -0.56 -14.54
CA TYR A 113 -35.30 -0.14 -15.91
C TYR A 113 -36.67 0.11 -16.56
N LEU A 114 -36.85 1.30 -17.14
CA LEU A 114 -37.97 1.58 -18.03
C LEU A 114 -38.03 0.49 -19.09
N GLU A 115 -39.12 -0.28 -19.10
CA GLU A 115 -39.40 -1.26 -20.14
C GLU A 115 -39.55 -0.49 -21.46
N VAL A 116 -38.51 -0.55 -22.28
CA VAL A 116 -38.56 -0.04 -23.65
C VAL A 116 -39.62 -0.86 -24.37
N PRO A 117 -40.64 -0.24 -24.99
CA PRO A 117 -41.64 -0.96 -25.77
C PRO A 117 -40.94 -1.84 -26.80
N GLN A 118 -41.02 -3.17 -26.61
CA GLN A 118 -40.55 -4.10 -27.61
C GLN A 118 -41.54 -4.03 -28.78
N LEU A 119 -41.20 -3.18 -29.76
CA LEU A 119 -41.76 -3.27 -31.09
C LEU A 119 -41.42 -4.66 -31.62
N TYR A 120 -42.40 -5.54 -31.53
CA TYR A 120 -42.48 -6.84 -32.19
C TYR A 120 -41.89 -6.74 -33.60
N HIS A 121 -40.66 -7.19 -33.76
CA HIS A 121 -40.17 -7.64 -35.05
C HIS A 121 -39.82 -9.11 -34.88
N SER A 122 -40.87 -9.90 -35.04
CA SER A 122 -40.81 -11.31 -35.37
C SER A 122 -39.83 -11.50 -36.53
N THR A 123 -38.61 -11.90 -36.23
CA THR A 123 -37.75 -12.59 -37.21
C THR A 123 -37.01 -13.69 -36.49
N SER A 124 -37.57 -14.88 -36.62
CA SER A 124 -36.92 -16.15 -36.38
C SER A 124 -35.54 -16.20 -37.04
N VAL A 125 -34.49 -16.46 -36.28
CA VAL A 125 -33.23 -16.97 -36.85
C VAL A 125 -32.66 -18.12 -36.00
N PRO A 126 -32.08 -19.14 -36.65
CA PRO A 126 -32.00 -20.49 -36.12
C PRO A 126 -30.78 -20.71 -35.25
N SER A 127 -30.90 -21.68 -34.34
CA SER A 127 -29.81 -22.24 -33.54
C SER A 127 -28.65 -22.69 -34.44
N SER A 128 -27.44 -22.19 -34.16
CA SER A 128 -26.22 -22.78 -34.69
C SER A 128 -25.24 -23.05 -33.56
N PRO A 129 -24.72 -24.29 -33.41
CA PRO A 129 -23.81 -24.64 -32.33
C PRO A 129 -22.38 -24.28 -32.75
N ARG A 130 -21.74 -23.35 -32.05
CA ARG A 130 -20.32 -23.04 -32.28
C ARG A 130 -19.45 -23.33 -31.06
N ARG A 131 -18.86 -24.52 -31.14
CA ARG A 131 -17.45 -24.87 -30.91
C ARG A 131 -16.75 -24.19 -29.73
N ARG A 132 -16.53 -25.00 -28.70
CA ARG A 132 -15.47 -24.84 -27.70
C ARG A 132 -14.11 -24.69 -28.41
N SER A 133 -13.41 -23.60 -28.14
CA SER A 133 -12.00 -23.44 -28.52
C SER A 133 -11.10 -23.96 -27.38
N PRO A 134 -10.05 -24.72 -27.67
CA PRO A 134 -9.15 -25.30 -26.68
C PRO A 134 -8.14 -24.28 -26.13
N SER A 135 -7.75 -24.49 -24.88
CA SER A 135 -6.71 -23.74 -24.14
C SER A 135 -5.36 -23.76 -24.86
N PRO A 136 -4.59 -22.65 -24.87
CA PRO A 136 -3.20 -22.68 -25.28
C PRO A 136 -2.32 -23.25 -24.16
N SER A 137 -1.64 -24.34 -24.48
CA SER A 137 -0.61 -25.01 -23.68
C SER A 137 0.68 -24.19 -23.59
N CYS A 138 1.43 -24.45 -22.52
CA CYS A 138 2.81 -24.05 -22.31
C CYS A 138 3.69 -24.28 -23.54
N SER A 139 4.47 -23.27 -23.93
CA SER A 139 5.74 -23.50 -24.63
C SER A 139 6.78 -22.50 -24.14
N VAL A 140 7.85 -23.07 -23.60
CA VAL A 140 9.09 -22.39 -23.23
C VAL A 140 9.81 -22.06 -24.53
N HIS A 141 10.05 -20.78 -24.81
CA HIS A 141 11.15 -20.38 -25.68
C HIS A 141 11.62 -18.95 -25.36
N SER A 142 12.93 -18.83 -25.37
CA SER A 142 13.74 -17.66 -25.02
C SER A 142 13.61 -16.52 -26.04
N GLU A 143 14.09 -15.35 -25.60
CA GLU A 143 14.57 -14.20 -26.38
C GLU A 143 13.64 -13.00 -26.63
N LYS A 144 13.91 -11.97 -25.80
CA LYS A 144 14.11 -10.56 -26.14
C LYS A 144 13.17 -9.98 -27.22
N THR A 145 12.15 -9.24 -26.80
CA THR A 145 11.70 -8.04 -27.54
C THR A 145 11.08 -7.03 -26.58
N LYS A 146 11.74 -5.88 -26.45
CA LYS A 146 11.26 -4.69 -25.75
C LYS A 146 10.02 -4.14 -26.47
N ARG A 147 8.84 -4.18 -25.85
CA ARG A 147 7.67 -3.41 -26.30
C ARG A 147 7.56 -2.14 -25.44
N SER A 148 7.97 -1.02 -26.01
CA SER A 148 7.77 0.33 -25.46
C SER A 148 6.31 0.74 -25.60
N TRP A 149 5.72 1.23 -24.51
CA TRP A 149 4.31 1.64 -24.41
C TRP A 149 4.07 3.16 -24.57
N PHE A 150 5.05 3.92 -25.05
CA PHE A 150 4.88 5.37 -25.23
C PHE A 150 4.99 5.77 -26.70
N PRO A 151 4.03 6.55 -27.24
CA PRO A 151 4.21 7.20 -28.52
C PRO A 151 5.26 8.32 -28.37
N ARG A 152 6.22 8.36 -29.29
CA ARG A 152 7.13 9.51 -29.44
C ARG A 152 6.32 10.67 -30.02
N LEU A 153 6.22 11.78 -29.28
CA LEU A 153 5.90 13.07 -29.89
C LEU A 153 7.15 13.59 -30.60
N SER A 154 7.01 13.90 -31.89
CA SER A 154 7.97 14.65 -32.68
C SER A 154 7.45 16.06 -32.93
N GLN A 155 8.31 17.03 -32.62
CA GLN A 155 8.35 18.46 -32.97
C GLN A 155 7.10 19.31 -32.77
#